data_AF-A0A6V7J669-F1
#
_entry.id   AF-A0A6V7J669-F1
#
_cell.length_a   1.000
_cell.length_b   1.000
_cell.length_c   1.000
_cell.angle_alpha   90.00
_cell.angle_beta   90.00
_cell.angle_gamma   90.00
#
_symmetry.space_group_name_H-M   'P 1'
#
loop_
_entity.id
_entity.type
_entity.pdbx_description
1 polymer ?
#
loop_
_entity_poly.entity_id
_entity_poly.type
_entity_poly.pdbx_seq_one_letter_code
_entity_poly.pdbx_strand_id
1 'polypeptide(L)' 'DAKVPWASIFTSLPFWALLMAHTGHSWGFWMLLTETPIYMRGILNFDIKK' A
#
# COMPACT_ATOMS: atom_id res chain seq x y z
N ASP A 1 -10.91 32.35 -13.74
CA ASP A 1 -10.56 31.29 -12.76
C ASP A 1 -11.67 30.27 -12.57
N ALA A 2 -11.57 29.13 -13.27
CA ALA A 2 -12.39 27.97 -12.94
C ALA A 2 -11.88 27.37 -11.62
N LYS A 3 -12.61 27.65 -10.53
CA LYS A 3 -12.27 27.14 -9.20
C LYS A 3 -12.56 25.64 -9.16
N VAL A 4 -11.53 24.83 -9.31
CA VAL A 4 -11.64 23.36 -9.28
C VAL A 4 -12.33 22.96 -7.97
N PRO A 5 -13.44 22.20 -8.00
CA PRO A 5 -14.24 21.91 -6.81
C PRO A 5 -13.60 20.77 -6.00
N TRP A 6 -12.43 21.04 -5.41
CA TRP A 6 -11.66 20.12 -4.58
C TRP A 6 -12.52 19.48 -3.48
N ALA A 7 -13.35 20.27 -2.80
CA ALA A 7 -14.23 19.78 -1.74
C ALA A 7 -15.20 18.69 -2.23
N SER A 8 -15.79 18.86 -3.42
CA SER A 8 -16.73 17.89 -3.99
C SER A 8 -16.06 16.57 -4.36
N ILE A 9 -14.81 16.64 -4.84
CA ILE A 9 -13.99 15.48 -5.18
C ILE A 9 -13.63 14.69 -3.92
N PHE A 10 -13.20 15.37 -2.85
CA PHE A 10 -12.87 14.71 -1.58
C PHE A 10 -14.10 14.14 -0.86
N THR A 11 -15.32 14.65 -1.08
CA THR A 11 -16.56 14.03 -0.55
C THR A 11 -17.08 12.87 -1.40
N SER A 12 -16.50 12.59 -2.57
CA SER A 12 -17.00 11.54 -3.45
C SER A 12 -16.61 10.14 -2.94
N LEU A 13 -17.61 9.27 -2.78
CA LEU A 13 -17.43 7.86 -2.42
C LEU A 13 -16.43 7.10 -3.32
N PRO A 14 -16.47 7.23 -4.67
CA PRO A 14 -15.51 6.54 -5.53
C PRO A 14 -14.06 7.00 -5.33
N PHE A 15 -13.83 8.25 -4.93
CA PHE A 15 -12.48 8.74 -4.64
C PHE A 15 -11.85 8.01 -3.44
N TRP A 16 -12.60 7.85 -2.35
CA TRP A 16 -12.12 7.11 -1.18
C TRP A 16 -11.92 5.62 -1.47
N ALA A 17 -12.80 5.01 -2.27
CA ALA A 17 -12.64 3.63 -2.71
C ALA A 17 -11.33 3.45 -3.50
N LEU A 18 -11.03 4.34 -4.44
CA LEU A 18 -9.78 4.31 -5.22
C LEU A 18 -8.56 4.58 -4.35
N LEU A 19 -8.63 5.54 -3.43
CA LEU A 19 -7.55 5.87 -2.51
C LEU A 19 -7.21 4.67 -1.62
N MET A 20 -8.21 4.07 -0.98
CA MET A 20 -8.01 2.88 -0.14
C MET A 20 -7.55 1.67 -0.94
N ALA A 21 -8.06 1.45 -2.15
CA ALA A 21 -7.61 0.36 -3.01
C ALA A 21 -6.13 0.52 -3.38
N HIS A 22 -5.71 1.72 -3.76
CA HIS A 22 -4.32 2.02 -4.10
C HIS A 22 -3.40 1.90 -2.88
N THR A 23 -3.79 2.48 -1.75
CA THR A 23 -3.03 2.38 -0.49
C THR A 23 -2.93 0.94 0.00
N GLY A 24 -4.04 0.18 -0.05
CA GLY A 24 -4.06 -1.23 0.32
C GLY A 24 -3.17 -2.09 -0.58
N HIS A 25 -3.14 -1.81 -1.88
CA HIS A 25 -2.22 -2.46 -2.80
C HIS A 25 -0.76 -2.17 -2.45
N SER A 26 -0.38 -0.89 -2.30
CA SER A 26 0.99 -0.49 -1.96
C SER A 26 1.42 -1.06 -0.60
N TRP A 27 0.52 -1.05 0.39
CA TRP A 27 0.76 -1.59 1.72
C TRP A 27 0.93 -3.12 1.69
N GLY A 28 0.04 -3.84 0.99
CA GLY A 28 0.13 -5.29 0.87
C GLY A 28 1.41 -5.74 0.18
N PHE A 29 1.83 -5.03 -0.87
CA PHE A 29 3.11 -5.30 -1.52
C PHE A 29 4.30 -5.05 -0.59
N TRP A 30 4.29 -3.94 0.15
CA TRP A 30 5.35 -3.63 1.12
C TRP A 30 5.38 -4.63 2.29
N MET A 31 4.23 -5.06 2.77
CA MET A 31 4.10 -6.10 3.79
C MET A 31 4.72 -7.41 3.29
N LEU A 32 4.33 -7.90 2.12
CA LEU A 32 4.89 -9.13 1.53
C LEU A 32 6.41 -9.03 1.36
N LEU A 33 6.91 -7.88 0.90
CA LEU A 33 8.34 -7.63 0.77
C LEU A 33 9.07 -7.69 2.10
N THR A 34 8.44 -7.23 3.19
CA THR A 34 9.02 -7.22 4.54
C THR A 34 8.89 -8.57 5.23
N GLU A 35 7.80 -9.30 4.98
CA GLU A 35 7.59 -10.65 5.50
C GLU A 35 8.47 -11.69 4.81
N THR A 36 8.84 -11.48 3.55
CA THR A 36 9.75 -12.37 2.80
C THR A 36 11.10 -12.58 3.53
N PRO A 37 11.87 -11.55 3.91
CA PRO A 37 13.12 -11.73 4.66
C PRO A 37 12.88 -12.26 6.08
N ILE A 38 11.75 -11.91 6.71
CA ILE A 38 11.39 -12.43 8.04
C ILE A 38 11.11 -13.94 7.98
N TYR A 39 10.34 -14.39 7.00
CA TYR A 39 10.03 -15.79 6.74
C TYR A 39 11.29 -16.60 6.40
N MET A 40 12.13 -16.06 5.51
CA MET A 40 13.39 -16.70 5.11
C MET A 40 14.39 -16.85 6.26
N ARG A 41 14.51 -15.82 7.12
CA ARG A 41 15.43 -15.86 8.26
C ARG A 41 14.88 -16.70 9.42
N GLY A 42 13.58 -16.58 9.72
CA GLY A 42 12.96 -17.20 10.89
C GLY A 42 12.58 -18.68 10.72
N ILE A 43 11.99 -19.04 9.57
CA ILE A 43 11.44 -20.39 9.35
C ILE A 43 12.42 -21.25 8.53
N LEU A 44 12.99 -20.67 7.48
CA LEU A 44 13.88 -21.39 6.57
C LEU A 44 15.34 -21.46 7.07
N ASN A 45 15.70 -20.73 8.15
CA ASN A 45 17.07 -20.59 8.68
C ASN A 45 18.10 -20.24 7.58
N PHE A 46 17.65 -19.54 6.52
CA PHE A 46 18.50 -19.16 5.40
C PHE A 46 18.97 -17.73 5.63
N ASP A 47 20.25 -17.57 5.96
CA ASP A 47 20.86 -16.24 6.11
C ASP A 47 21.09 -15.67 4.71
N ILE A 48 20.16 -14.83 4.23
CA ILE A 48 20.40 -13.97 3.06
C ILE A 48 21.40 -12.92 3.49
N LYS A 49 22.67 -13.32 3.43
CA LYS A 49 23.82 -12.45 3.61
C LYS A 49 24.32 -12.04 2.22
N LYS A 50 24.09 -10.76 1.96
CA LYS A 50 24.62 -9.91 0.87
C LYS A 50 23.81 -9.88 -0.42
#